data_AF-A0AAN9FYV4-F1
#
_entry.id   AF-A0AAN9FYV4-F1
#
_cell.length_a   1.000
_cell.length_b   1.000
_cell.length_c   1.000
_cell.angle_alpha   90.00
_cell.angle_beta   90.00
_cell.angle_gamma   90.00
#
_symmetry.space_group_name_H-M   'P 1'
#
loop_
_entity.id
_entity.type
_entity.pdbx_description
1 polymer ?
#
loop_
_entity_poly.entity_id
_entity_poly.type
_entity_poly.pdbx_seq_one_letter_code
_entity_poly.pdbx_strand_id
1 'polypeptide(L)'
;MRQRRRVILYVLLAILEVFDFFSDWMFFAEMKTAKKGLVYGPPEKAALWSLLVFAILGLWFIFDLLNLWRDKFSDKEPWVDTTLLSAIILWFEDVPQIIISFSIAYCREDPSSVFQLIKASLVFVDLAIHICVACYDYCKDRMKSKLQKICWGFIALGMLINTCFAIVVFIFTQAHRDSNNDIKVHQPKSLFKDTYNNQRYFQNVSVFFHLPDFAASTPSQSTGSEWVRLTSINDILNLDNAGVMNFNLVHEKTNAHVKMALYKENKAGNNQKGDWQLSGCYQMELATRAMISVNESTCRGASFFSNNRTSVFIGFSFTAPDSIVFRERIFGEIYYNIKVFNNGQCTDLTTPPAIHYYRVNATISDNNAKDLLMGGGTPRFYRSDTNDLQDVREVWKTGFYQQCKSSGSLAPVLDSGITVECSNTGV
;
A
#
# COMPACT_ATOMS: atom_id res chain seq x y z
N MET A 1 48.63 22.50 -14.20
CA MET A 1 47.46 21.78 -14.75
C MET A 1 47.18 20.43 -14.08
N ARG A 2 48.18 19.58 -13.81
CA ARG A 2 47.98 18.24 -13.19
C ARG A 2 47.33 18.27 -11.80
N GLN A 3 47.70 19.23 -10.95
CA GLN A 3 47.16 19.38 -9.59
C GLN A 3 45.70 19.83 -9.59
N ARG A 4 45.32 20.82 -10.42
CA ARG A 4 43.91 21.24 -10.57
C ARG A 4 42.97 20.11 -10.99
N ARG A 5 43.40 19.23 -11.90
CA ARG A 5 42.59 18.06 -12.33
C ARG A 5 42.37 17.05 -11.19
N ARG A 6 43.40 16.80 -10.36
CA ARG A 6 43.29 15.93 -9.18
C ARG A 6 42.33 16.49 -8.15
N VAL A 7 42.37 17.81 -7.91
CA VAL A 7 41.46 18.50 -7.00
C VAL A 7 40.02 18.38 -7.49
N ILE A 8 39.77 18.63 -8.78
CA ILE A 8 38.42 18.55 -9.35
C ILE A 8 37.86 17.12 -9.22
N LEU A 9 38.65 16.10 -9.54
CA LEU A 9 38.22 14.72 -9.43
C LEU A 9 37.92 14.31 -7.98
N TYR A 10 38.76 14.74 -7.04
CA TYR A 10 38.51 14.53 -5.61
C TYR A 10 37.20 15.19 -5.16
N VAL A 11 36.97 16.45 -5.55
CA VAL A 11 35.74 17.17 -5.17
C VAL A 11 34.50 16.50 -5.79
N LEU A 12 34.57 16.05 -7.05
CA LEU A 12 33.47 15.35 -7.69
C LEU A 12 33.12 14.04 -6.98
N LEU A 13 34.13 13.21 -6.68
CA LEU A 13 33.93 11.97 -5.92
C LEU A 13 33.36 12.26 -4.54
N ALA A 14 33.92 13.23 -3.81
CA ALA A 14 33.43 13.62 -2.49
C ALA A 14 31.96 14.08 -2.52
N ILE A 15 31.57 14.82 -3.57
CA ILE A 15 30.17 15.24 -3.74
C ILE A 15 29.27 14.03 -3.99
N LEU A 16 29.68 13.08 -4.84
CA LEU A 16 28.90 11.88 -5.13
C LEU A 16 28.70 11.01 -3.90
N GLU A 17 29.76 10.74 -3.13
CA GLU A 17 29.70 9.99 -1.87
C GLU A 17 28.74 10.62 -0.87
N VAL A 18 28.79 11.96 -0.73
CA VAL A 18 27.86 12.68 0.15
C VAL A 18 26.42 12.58 -0.33
N PHE A 19 26.18 12.66 -1.64
CA PHE A 19 24.84 12.51 -2.20
C PHE A 19 24.32 11.08 -2.08
N ASP A 20 25.16 10.06 -2.27
CA ASP A 20 24.76 8.66 -2.13
C ASP A 20 24.39 8.35 -0.68
N PHE A 21 25.26 8.74 0.26
CA PHE A 21 24.98 8.65 1.70
C PHE A 21 23.66 9.34 2.07
N PHE A 22 23.44 10.58 1.60
CA PHE A 22 22.20 11.29 1.88
C PHE A 22 20.99 10.57 1.25
N SER A 23 21.14 10.06 0.03
CA SER A 23 20.10 9.30 -0.67
C SER A 23 19.69 8.05 0.12
N ASP A 24 20.65 7.34 0.72
CA ASP A 24 20.38 6.14 1.53
C ASP A 24 19.64 6.44 2.81
N TRP A 25 20.06 7.49 3.52
CA TRP A 25 19.37 7.93 4.73
C TRP A 25 17.96 8.40 4.44
N MET A 26 17.76 9.13 3.33
CA MET A 26 16.44 9.58 2.91
C MET A 26 15.56 8.42 2.45
N PHE A 27 16.12 7.44 1.73
CA PHE A 27 15.41 6.23 1.36
C PHE A 27 14.99 5.41 2.58
N PHE A 28 15.90 5.23 3.55
CA PHE A 28 15.56 4.58 4.82
C PHE A 28 14.47 5.35 5.59
N ALA A 29 14.59 6.68 5.67
CA ALA A 29 13.61 7.53 6.34
C ALA A 29 12.22 7.37 5.70
N GLU A 30 12.13 7.42 4.38
CA GLU A 30 10.88 7.21 3.65
C GLU A 30 10.28 5.82 3.95
N MET A 31 11.08 4.77 3.83
CA MET A 31 10.63 3.39 4.11
C MET A 31 10.21 3.19 5.57
N LYS A 32 10.81 3.91 6.51
CA LYS A 32 10.44 3.89 7.94
C LYS A 32 9.15 4.67 8.21
N THR A 33 8.92 5.76 7.49
CA THR A 33 7.69 6.57 7.62
C THR A 33 6.48 5.95 6.92
N ALA A 34 6.68 5.01 6.00
CA ALA A 34 5.60 4.31 5.33
C ALA A 34 4.69 3.59 6.35
N LYS A 35 3.44 4.02 6.42
CA LYS A 35 2.40 3.44 7.26
C LYS A 35 1.58 2.45 6.46
N LYS A 36 0.77 1.68 7.18
CA LYS A 36 -0.23 0.82 6.56
C LYS A 36 -1.32 1.70 5.93
N GLY A 37 -1.67 1.42 4.68
CA GLY A 37 -2.80 1.99 3.96
C GLY A 37 -3.59 0.91 3.23
N LEU A 38 -4.49 1.32 2.33
CA LEU A 38 -5.38 0.39 1.60
C LEU A 38 -4.62 -0.74 0.89
N VAL A 39 -3.85 -0.44 -0.16
CA VAL A 39 -3.15 -1.46 -0.97
C VAL A 39 -1.72 -1.69 -0.48
N TYR A 40 -1.04 -0.62 -0.10
CA TYR A 40 0.36 -0.64 0.30
C TYR A 40 0.48 -0.51 1.82
N GLY A 41 1.33 -1.33 2.42
CA GLY A 41 1.75 -1.19 3.81
C GLY A 41 3.27 -1.16 3.94
N PRO A 42 3.81 -1.04 5.17
CA PRO A 42 5.24 -0.92 5.40
C PRO A 42 6.00 -2.13 4.84
N PRO A 43 7.26 -1.95 4.39
CA PRO A 43 8.10 -3.04 3.97
C PRO A 43 8.36 -4.02 5.12
N GLU A 44 8.83 -5.22 4.79
CA GLU A 44 9.18 -6.22 5.80
C GLU A 44 10.22 -5.68 6.78
N LYS A 45 10.03 -5.95 8.07
CA LYS A 45 10.92 -5.46 9.14
C LYS A 45 12.37 -5.86 8.89
N ALA A 46 12.62 -7.05 8.35
CA ALA A 46 13.96 -7.52 8.02
C ALA A 46 14.64 -6.62 6.98
N ALA A 47 13.94 -6.26 5.88
CA ALA A 47 14.46 -5.35 4.87
C ALA A 47 14.74 -3.95 5.45
N LEU A 48 13.85 -3.45 6.30
CA LEU A 48 14.02 -2.14 6.97
C LEU A 48 15.26 -2.11 7.88
N TRP A 49 15.46 -3.15 8.69
CA TRP A 49 16.64 -3.26 9.56
C TRP A 49 17.92 -3.46 8.76
N SER A 50 17.89 -4.24 7.68
CA SER A 50 19.04 -4.40 6.79
C SER A 50 19.43 -3.05 6.15
N LEU A 51 18.46 -2.28 5.65
CA LEU A 51 18.72 -0.93 5.12
C LEU A 51 19.40 -0.03 6.16
N LEU A 52 18.92 -0.05 7.40
CA LEU A 52 19.54 0.73 8.47
C LEU A 52 20.99 0.31 8.74
N VAL A 53 21.26 -1.00 8.82
CA VAL A 53 22.61 -1.51 9.08
C VAL A 53 23.56 -1.07 7.98
N PHE A 54 23.18 -1.23 6.71
CA PHE A 54 24.03 -0.82 5.59
C PHE A 54 24.18 0.70 5.49
N ALA A 55 23.14 1.49 5.80
CA ALA A 55 23.25 2.96 5.86
C ALA A 55 24.18 3.44 7.00
N ILE A 56 24.28 2.70 8.10
CA ILE A 56 25.24 2.98 9.18
C ILE A 56 26.66 2.61 8.75
N LEU A 57 26.83 1.44 8.10
CA LEU A 57 28.13 1.06 7.53
C LEU A 57 28.63 2.11 6.54
N GLY A 58 27.72 2.77 5.85
CA GLY A 58 28.04 3.88 4.96
C GLY A 58 28.81 5.02 5.58
N LEU A 59 28.76 5.23 6.90
CA LEU A 59 29.64 6.22 7.55
C LEU A 59 31.14 5.97 7.32
N TRP A 60 31.53 4.78 6.87
CA TRP A 60 32.88 4.48 6.40
C TRP A 60 33.31 5.29 5.16
N PHE A 61 32.39 5.89 4.40
CA PHE A 61 32.73 6.83 3.33
C PHE A 61 33.62 7.99 3.84
N ILE A 62 33.42 8.43 5.09
CA ILE A 62 34.26 9.50 5.70
C ILE A 62 35.72 9.04 5.79
N PHE A 63 35.94 7.78 6.17
CA PHE A 63 37.28 7.21 6.23
C PHE A 63 37.91 7.12 4.84
N ASP A 64 37.13 6.75 3.81
CA ASP A 64 37.61 6.73 2.43
C ASP A 64 37.96 8.13 1.92
N LEU A 65 37.10 9.13 2.17
CA LEU A 65 37.38 10.52 1.80
C LEU A 65 38.64 11.08 2.48
N LEU A 66 38.89 10.72 3.74
CA LEU A 66 40.11 11.10 4.45
C LEU A 66 41.34 10.38 3.89
N ASN A 67 41.22 9.10 3.56
CA ASN A 67 42.31 8.30 2.99
C ASN A 67 42.65 8.79 1.56
N LEU A 68 41.63 9.09 0.75
CA LEU A 68 41.75 9.68 -0.58
C LEU A 68 42.33 11.10 -0.53
N TRP A 69 41.90 11.92 0.43
CA TRP A 69 42.46 13.24 0.66
C TRP A 69 43.96 13.14 0.97
N ARG A 70 44.33 12.21 1.86
CA ARG A 70 45.72 11.96 2.21
C ARG A 70 46.53 11.53 0.99
N ASP A 71 46.05 10.58 0.18
CA ASP A 71 46.71 10.14 -1.05
C ASP A 71 46.93 11.28 -2.07
N LYS A 72 45.96 12.20 -2.20
CA LYS A 72 46.02 13.27 -3.21
C LYS A 72 46.77 14.52 -2.76
N PHE A 73 46.72 14.85 -1.48
CA PHE A 73 47.18 16.15 -0.95
C PHE A 73 48.33 16.05 0.06
N SER A 74 48.53 14.90 0.69
CA SER A 74 49.65 14.67 1.58
C SER A 74 50.74 13.94 0.79
N ASP A 75 51.99 14.37 0.91
CA ASP A 75 53.14 13.61 0.35
C ASP A 75 53.38 12.28 1.10
N LYS A 76 52.49 11.91 2.02
CA LYS A 76 52.54 10.68 2.81
C LYS A 76 51.73 9.59 2.11
N GLU A 77 52.23 8.36 2.23
CA GLU A 77 51.49 7.18 1.78
C GLU A 77 50.10 7.11 2.45
N PRO A 78 49.07 6.62 1.72
CA PRO A 78 47.74 6.41 2.27
C PRO A 78 47.78 5.37 3.39
N TRP A 79 46.80 5.40 4.27
CA TRP A 79 46.73 4.43 5.37
C TRP A 79 46.42 3.02 4.87
N VAL A 80 45.56 2.94 3.87
CA VAL A 80 45.13 1.71 3.19
C VAL A 80 45.17 1.98 1.69
N ASP A 81 45.47 0.98 0.87
CA ASP A 81 45.33 1.11 -0.58
C ASP A 81 43.90 1.58 -0.91
N THR A 82 43.79 2.75 -1.51
CA THR A 82 42.50 3.37 -1.86
C THR A 82 41.66 2.42 -2.71
N THR A 83 42.30 1.63 -3.57
CA THR A 83 41.62 0.64 -4.43
C THR A 83 40.99 -0.47 -3.60
N LEU A 84 41.68 -0.94 -2.56
CA LEU A 84 41.15 -1.99 -1.69
C LEU A 84 40.00 -1.47 -0.83
N LEU A 85 40.13 -0.25 -0.31
CA LEU A 85 39.11 0.37 0.53
C LEU A 85 37.81 0.61 -0.24
N SER A 86 37.88 1.19 -1.45
CA SER A 86 36.70 1.38 -2.29
C SER A 86 36.07 0.04 -2.72
N ALA A 87 36.87 -1.01 -2.93
CA ALA A 87 36.34 -2.34 -3.19
C ALA A 87 35.57 -2.92 -1.98
N ILE A 88 36.05 -2.69 -0.76
CA ILE A 88 35.35 -3.13 0.46
C ILE A 88 34.02 -2.38 0.58
N ILE A 89 34.03 -1.06 0.44
CA ILE A 89 32.81 -0.22 0.54
C ILE A 89 31.77 -0.69 -0.48
N LEU A 90 32.14 -0.78 -1.76
CA LEU A 90 31.26 -1.23 -2.85
C LEU A 90 30.53 -2.55 -2.54
N TRP A 91 31.25 -3.54 -2.01
CA TRP A 91 30.72 -4.88 -1.79
C TRP A 91 29.97 -5.06 -0.46
N PHE A 92 30.29 -4.27 0.55
CA PHE A 92 29.66 -4.36 1.87
C PHE A 92 28.55 -3.33 2.07
N GLU A 93 28.49 -2.28 1.27
CA GLU A 93 27.50 -1.20 1.36
C GLU A 93 26.61 -1.16 0.11
N ASP A 94 27.17 -0.72 -1.03
CA ASP A 94 26.39 -0.36 -2.21
C ASP A 94 25.66 -1.57 -2.81
N VAL A 95 26.38 -2.68 -3.00
CA VAL A 95 25.83 -3.91 -3.60
C VAL A 95 24.67 -4.47 -2.75
N PRO A 96 24.82 -4.67 -1.43
CA PRO A 96 23.69 -5.07 -0.59
C PRO A 96 22.52 -4.09 -0.61
N GLN A 97 22.76 -2.78 -0.55
CA GLN A 97 21.69 -1.78 -0.55
C GLN A 97 20.91 -1.73 -1.86
N ILE A 98 21.58 -1.80 -3.02
CA ILE A 98 20.89 -1.80 -4.31
C ILE A 98 20.11 -3.11 -4.51
N ILE A 99 20.61 -4.24 -4.00
CA ILE A 99 19.88 -5.52 -4.01
C ILE A 99 18.62 -5.43 -3.15
N ILE A 100 18.70 -4.83 -1.96
CA ILE A 100 17.51 -4.62 -1.12
C ILE A 100 16.53 -3.66 -1.79
N SER A 101 17.03 -2.57 -2.38
CA SER A 101 16.22 -1.60 -3.12
C SER A 101 15.50 -2.26 -4.30
N PHE A 102 16.21 -3.11 -5.04
CA PHE A 102 15.65 -3.95 -6.09
C PHE A 102 14.56 -4.88 -5.56
N SER A 103 14.81 -5.60 -4.45
CA SER A 103 13.81 -6.49 -3.86
C SER A 103 12.53 -5.75 -3.45
N ILE A 104 12.68 -4.56 -2.87
CA ILE A 104 11.55 -3.69 -2.51
C ILE A 104 10.81 -3.21 -3.76
N ALA A 105 11.51 -2.69 -4.77
CA ALA A 105 10.91 -2.23 -6.03
C ALA A 105 10.27 -3.38 -6.82
N TYR A 106 10.83 -4.59 -6.73
CA TYR A 106 10.28 -5.77 -7.38
C TYR A 106 8.93 -6.19 -6.78
N CYS A 107 8.77 -6.06 -5.46
CA CYS A 107 7.54 -6.39 -4.75
C CYS A 107 6.56 -5.22 -4.55
N ARG A 108 6.96 -3.98 -4.82
CA ARG A 108 6.09 -2.80 -4.77
C ARG A 108 6.01 -2.18 -6.16
N GLU A 109 4.84 -2.27 -6.79
CA GLU A 109 4.47 -1.55 -8.02
C GLU A 109 4.22 -0.05 -7.77
N ASP A 110 4.79 0.52 -6.69
CA ASP A 110 4.70 1.95 -6.43
C ASP A 110 5.54 2.73 -7.46
N PRO A 111 5.11 3.93 -7.90
CA PRO A 111 6.04 4.88 -8.47
C PRO A 111 7.08 5.10 -7.39
N SER A 112 8.28 4.61 -7.70
CA SER A 112 9.38 4.48 -6.76
C SER A 112 9.57 5.72 -5.93
N SER A 113 10.03 5.52 -4.69
CA SER A 113 10.70 6.53 -3.90
C SER A 113 11.60 7.37 -4.81
N VAL A 114 11.42 8.69 -4.80
CA VAL A 114 12.25 9.63 -5.57
C VAL A 114 13.74 9.40 -5.24
N PHE A 115 14.04 8.97 -4.01
CA PHE A 115 15.40 8.65 -3.57
C PHE A 115 15.97 7.40 -4.25
N GLN A 116 15.17 6.39 -4.59
CA GLN A 116 15.65 5.25 -5.40
C GLN A 116 16.05 5.67 -6.81
N LEU A 117 15.29 6.59 -7.43
CA LEU A 117 15.62 7.11 -8.75
C LEU A 117 16.89 7.97 -8.71
N ILE A 118 17.04 8.81 -7.68
CA ILE A 118 18.25 9.59 -7.43
C ILE A 118 19.44 8.64 -7.25
N LYS A 119 19.32 7.61 -6.40
CA LYS A 119 20.36 6.61 -6.18
C LYS A 119 20.77 5.91 -7.48
N ALA A 120 19.81 5.41 -8.26
CA ALA A 120 20.10 4.79 -9.55
C ALA A 120 20.84 5.76 -10.50
N SER A 121 20.48 7.05 -10.48
CA SER A 121 21.15 8.08 -11.28
C SER A 121 22.58 8.33 -10.81
N LEU A 122 22.82 8.36 -9.50
CA LEU A 122 24.15 8.50 -8.91
C LEU A 122 25.06 7.33 -9.31
N VAL A 123 24.55 6.09 -9.29
CA VAL A 123 25.30 4.89 -9.74
C VAL A 123 25.76 5.04 -11.20
N PHE A 124 24.93 5.58 -12.10
CA PHE A 124 25.34 5.81 -13.49
C PHE A 124 26.42 6.88 -13.62
N VAL A 125 26.31 7.97 -12.84
CA VAL A 125 27.32 9.04 -12.85
C VAL A 125 28.64 8.53 -12.29
N ASP A 126 28.60 7.75 -11.21
CA ASP A 126 29.77 7.15 -10.59
C ASP A 126 30.49 6.19 -11.56
N LEU A 127 29.74 5.30 -12.22
CA LEU A 127 30.29 4.41 -13.26
C LEU A 127 31.00 5.20 -14.36
N ALA A 128 30.39 6.29 -14.84
CA ALA A 128 30.99 7.13 -15.88
C ALA A 128 32.32 7.74 -15.43
N ILE A 129 32.42 8.18 -14.17
CA ILE A 129 33.68 8.70 -13.61
C ILE A 129 34.72 7.60 -13.49
N HIS A 130 34.35 6.42 -12.98
CA HIS A 130 35.26 5.28 -12.84
C HIS A 130 35.81 4.81 -14.20
N ILE A 131 34.98 4.74 -15.24
CA ILE A 131 35.43 4.46 -16.60
C ILE A 131 36.43 5.52 -17.08
N CYS A 132 36.14 6.82 -16.86
CA CYS A 132 37.05 7.90 -17.23
C CYS A 132 38.41 7.80 -16.51
N VAL A 133 38.41 7.46 -15.22
CA VAL A 133 39.63 7.25 -14.43
C VAL A 133 40.42 6.05 -14.93
N ALA A 134 39.74 4.92 -15.17
CA ALA A 134 40.36 3.69 -15.67
C ALA A 134 41.00 3.91 -17.05
N CYS A 135 40.31 4.58 -17.98
CA CYS A 135 40.88 4.94 -19.27
C CYS A 135 42.13 5.82 -19.13
N TYR A 136 42.09 6.81 -18.23
CA TYR A 136 43.24 7.69 -17.99
C TYR A 136 44.45 6.95 -17.42
N ASP A 137 44.24 6.06 -16.45
CA ASP A 137 45.35 5.30 -15.84
C ASP A 137 45.87 4.18 -16.75
N TYR A 138 45.02 3.59 -17.60
CA TYR A 138 45.43 2.66 -18.65
C TYR A 138 46.35 3.35 -19.69
N CYS A 139 45.96 4.52 -20.20
CA CYS A 139 46.80 5.29 -21.14
C CYS A 139 48.15 5.73 -20.54
N LYS A 140 48.28 5.72 -19.21
CA LYS A 140 49.50 6.13 -18.50
C LYS A 140 50.34 4.96 -17.99
N ASP A 141 49.99 3.73 -18.36
CA ASP A 141 50.74 2.51 -18.04
C ASP A 141 50.97 2.30 -16.53
N ARG A 142 50.00 2.74 -15.72
CA ARG A 142 50.10 2.75 -14.25
C ARG A 142 49.71 1.42 -13.58
N MET A 143 49.04 0.50 -14.29
CA MET A 143 48.62 -0.80 -13.76
C MET A 143 49.73 -1.86 -13.85
N LYS A 144 50.75 -1.76 -13.01
CA LYS A 144 51.92 -2.65 -13.08
C LYS A 144 51.82 -3.89 -12.20
N SER A 145 51.06 -3.88 -11.09
CA SER A 145 51.01 -5.02 -10.16
C SER A 145 49.86 -5.99 -10.48
N LYS A 146 50.07 -7.30 -10.26
CA LYS A 146 49.02 -8.34 -10.43
C LYS A 146 47.86 -8.14 -9.45
N LEU A 147 48.15 -7.71 -8.22
CA LEU A 147 47.13 -7.48 -7.18
C LEU A 147 46.18 -6.34 -7.57
N GLN A 148 46.71 -5.23 -8.11
CA GLN A 148 45.88 -4.13 -8.59
C GLN A 148 44.95 -4.56 -9.73
N LYS A 149 45.42 -5.41 -10.65
CA LYS A 149 44.57 -5.95 -11.73
C LYS A 149 43.41 -6.79 -11.20
N ILE A 150 43.65 -7.58 -10.16
CA ILE A 150 42.61 -8.40 -9.50
C ILE A 150 41.60 -7.49 -8.77
N CYS A 151 42.07 -6.53 -7.98
CA CYS A 151 41.19 -5.58 -7.28
C CYS A 151 40.33 -4.77 -8.26
N TRP A 152 40.91 -4.30 -9.37
CA TRP A 152 40.16 -3.62 -10.43
C TRP A 152 39.11 -4.51 -11.08
N GLY A 153 39.41 -5.79 -11.31
CA GLY A 153 38.42 -6.76 -11.79
C GLY A 153 37.25 -6.93 -10.80
N PHE A 154 37.55 -6.95 -9.50
CA PHE A 154 36.54 -7.07 -8.44
C PHE A 154 35.64 -5.83 -8.31
N ILE A 155 36.22 -4.63 -8.45
CA ILE A 155 35.49 -3.36 -8.51
C ILE A 155 34.62 -3.31 -9.77
N ALA A 156 35.17 -3.66 -10.94
CA ALA A 156 34.42 -3.69 -12.19
C ALA A 156 33.23 -4.65 -12.13
N LEU A 157 33.38 -5.81 -11.49
CA LEU A 157 32.30 -6.75 -11.25
C LEU A 157 31.21 -6.16 -10.34
N GLY A 158 31.60 -5.55 -9.21
CA GLY A 158 30.64 -4.92 -8.29
C GLY A 158 29.87 -3.78 -8.96
N MET A 159 30.55 -2.92 -9.71
CA MET A 159 29.92 -1.83 -10.47
C MET A 159 28.99 -2.35 -11.56
N LEU A 160 29.36 -3.44 -12.25
CA LEU A 160 28.49 -4.07 -13.25
C LEU A 160 27.21 -4.60 -12.59
N ILE A 161 27.32 -5.25 -11.44
CA ILE A 161 26.16 -5.73 -10.66
C ILE A 161 25.28 -4.55 -10.25
N ASN A 162 25.86 -3.49 -9.69
CA ASN A 162 25.12 -2.28 -9.31
C ASN A 162 24.41 -1.65 -10.49
N THR A 163 25.07 -1.55 -11.64
CA THR A 163 24.49 -0.99 -12.87
C THR A 163 23.33 -1.84 -13.36
N CYS A 164 23.48 -3.17 -13.39
CA CYS A 164 22.40 -4.07 -13.78
C CYS A 164 21.18 -3.90 -12.88
N PHE A 165 21.37 -3.88 -11.54
CA PHE A 165 20.26 -3.66 -10.61
C PHE A 165 19.67 -2.24 -10.73
N ALA A 166 20.48 -1.21 -10.92
CA ALA A 166 20.03 0.17 -11.10
C ALA A 166 19.18 0.32 -12.38
N ILE A 167 19.58 -0.30 -13.50
CA ILE A 167 18.79 -0.35 -14.74
C ILE A 167 17.45 -1.03 -14.48
N VAL A 168 17.44 -2.17 -13.79
CA VAL A 168 16.19 -2.91 -13.54
C VAL A 168 15.28 -2.14 -12.61
N VAL A 169 15.82 -1.53 -11.54
CA VAL A 169 15.08 -0.61 -10.68
C VAL A 169 14.48 0.50 -11.53
N PHE A 170 15.27 1.19 -12.36
CA PHE A 170 14.80 2.25 -13.24
C PHE A 170 13.70 1.80 -14.21
N ILE A 171 13.78 0.59 -14.77
CA ILE A 171 12.72 0.05 -15.63
C ILE A 171 11.45 -0.19 -14.80
N PHE A 172 11.57 -0.78 -13.62
CA PHE A 172 10.43 -1.03 -12.73
C PHE A 172 9.81 0.25 -12.19
N THR A 173 10.59 1.32 -12.00
CA THR A 173 10.06 2.62 -11.58
C THR A 173 9.23 3.29 -12.68
N GLN A 174 9.55 3.03 -13.95
CA GLN A 174 8.86 3.63 -15.10
C GLN A 174 7.77 2.72 -15.70
N ALA A 175 7.78 1.44 -15.38
CA ALA A 175 6.82 0.46 -15.84
C ALA A 175 5.64 0.37 -14.86
N HIS A 176 4.41 0.44 -15.37
CA HIS A 176 3.21 0.18 -14.60
C HIS A 176 2.39 -0.95 -15.25
N ARG A 177 1.65 -1.70 -14.45
CA ARG A 177 0.65 -2.64 -14.97
C ARG A 177 -0.70 -1.96 -15.09
N ASP A 178 -1.32 -2.09 -16.26
CA ASP A 178 -2.66 -1.60 -16.51
C ASP A 178 -3.74 -2.49 -15.87
N SER A 179 -5.01 -2.09 -15.90
CA SER A 179 -6.15 -2.87 -15.41
C SER A 179 -6.25 -4.27 -16.05
N ASN A 180 -5.76 -4.41 -17.28
CA ASN A 180 -5.69 -5.67 -18.02
C ASN A 180 -4.42 -6.50 -17.71
N ASN A 181 -3.64 -6.08 -16.73
CA ASN A 181 -2.37 -6.69 -16.31
C ASN A 181 -1.21 -6.58 -17.33
N ASP A 182 -1.39 -5.80 -18.40
CA ASP A 182 -0.34 -5.48 -19.38
C ASP A 182 0.66 -4.48 -18.82
N ILE A 183 1.95 -4.69 -19.08
CA ILE A 183 3.02 -3.76 -18.68
C ILE A 183 3.07 -2.63 -19.71
N LYS A 184 2.85 -1.41 -19.26
CA LYS A 184 2.98 -0.18 -20.04
C LYS A 184 4.04 0.70 -19.41
N VAL A 185 4.90 1.28 -20.23
CA VAL A 185 5.95 2.21 -19.78
C VAL A 185 5.39 3.62 -19.86
N HIS A 186 5.42 4.34 -18.73
CA HIS A 186 4.99 5.72 -18.72
C HIS A 186 6.06 6.63 -19.33
N GLN A 187 5.66 7.61 -20.12
CA GLN A 187 6.52 8.77 -20.40
C GLN A 187 6.26 9.78 -19.28
N PRO A 188 7.21 10.04 -18.37
CA PRO A 188 6.96 10.91 -17.22
C PRO A 188 6.64 12.32 -17.71
N LYS A 189 5.39 12.77 -17.53
CA LYS A 189 4.98 14.15 -17.81
C LYS A 189 5.44 15.11 -16.70
N SER A 190 5.72 14.60 -15.50
CA SER A 190 6.49 15.29 -14.45
C SER A 190 7.00 14.28 -13.42
N LEU A 191 8.16 14.53 -12.80
CA LEU A 191 8.76 13.69 -11.74
C LEU A 191 7.94 13.66 -10.42
N PHE A 192 6.90 14.47 -10.30
CA PHE A 192 6.18 14.69 -9.04
C PHE A 192 4.65 14.51 -9.13
N LYS A 193 4.13 14.11 -10.30
CA LYS A 193 2.68 13.98 -10.52
C LYS A 193 2.39 12.62 -11.12
N ASP A 194 2.32 11.63 -10.24
CA ASP A 194 1.99 10.27 -10.61
C ASP A 194 0.48 10.18 -10.85
N THR A 195 0.08 9.75 -12.04
CA THR A 195 -1.28 9.30 -12.31
C THR A 195 -1.34 7.81 -11.99
N TYR A 196 -1.70 7.47 -10.76
CA TYR A 196 -1.92 6.09 -10.39
C TYR A 196 -3.16 5.53 -11.09
N ASN A 197 -3.06 4.33 -11.68
CA ASN A 197 -4.24 3.60 -12.11
C ASN A 197 -4.90 2.91 -10.90
N ASN A 198 -5.60 3.70 -10.09
CA ASN A 198 -6.33 3.25 -8.91
C ASN A 198 -7.41 2.20 -9.25
N GLN A 199 -7.87 2.17 -10.51
CA GLN A 199 -8.93 1.26 -10.94
C GLN A 199 -8.49 -0.21 -10.88
N ARG A 200 -7.22 -0.53 -11.17
CA ARG A 200 -6.73 -1.91 -11.06
C ARG A 200 -6.95 -2.50 -9.67
N TYR A 201 -6.77 -1.71 -8.62
CA TYR A 201 -6.88 -2.17 -7.24
C TYR A 201 -8.31 -2.00 -6.69
N PHE A 202 -9.03 -0.95 -7.06
CA PHE A 202 -10.34 -0.64 -6.46
C PHE A 202 -11.55 -1.04 -7.29
N GLN A 203 -11.36 -1.47 -8.54
CA GLN A 203 -12.47 -1.95 -9.37
C GLN A 203 -13.15 -3.15 -8.70
N ASN A 204 -14.47 -3.01 -8.54
CA ASN A 204 -15.37 -3.97 -7.89
C ASN A 204 -15.00 -4.35 -6.46
N VAL A 205 -14.14 -3.56 -5.79
CA VAL A 205 -13.82 -3.76 -4.37
C VAL A 205 -14.81 -3.00 -3.51
N SER A 206 -15.36 -3.68 -2.50
CA SER A 206 -16.38 -3.14 -1.61
C SER A 206 -16.10 -3.52 -0.17
N VAL A 207 -16.69 -2.77 0.74
CA VAL A 207 -16.71 -3.07 2.17
C VAL A 207 -17.86 -4.02 2.45
N PHE A 208 -17.55 -5.14 3.07
CA PHE A 208 -18.50 -6.16 3.48
C PHE A 208 -18.58 -6.25 4.98
N PHE A 209 -19.77 -6.59 5.45
CA PHE A 209 -20.12 -6.67 6.85
C PHE A 209 -20.73 -8.04 7.15
N HIS A 210 -20.26 -8.66 8.22
CA HIS A 210 -20.76 -9.94 8.71
C HIS A 210 -21.35 -9.76 10.11
N LEU A 211 -22.60 -10.20 10.29
CA LEU A 211 -23.27 -10.21 11.57
C LEU A 211 -23.48 -11.67 12.03
N PRO A 212 -23.08 -12.03 13.27
CA PRO A 212 -23.23 -13.39 13.78
C PRO A 212 -24.68 -13.89 13.78
N ASP A 213 -25.65 -13.00 13.94
CA ASP A 213 -27.07 -13.36 13.96
C ASP A 213 -27.59 -13.93 12.64
N PHE A 214 -26.86 -13.72 11.55
CA PHE A 214 -27.15 -14.30 10.23
C PHE A 214 -26.62 -15.74 10.11
N ALA A 215 -25.56 -16.08 10.85
CA ALA A 215 -24.92 -17.39 10.82
C ALA A 215 -25.83 -18.52 11.34
N ALA A 216 -25.69 -19.71 10.75
CA ALA A 216 -26.48 -20.88 11.10
C ALA A 216 -26.17 -21.39 12.51
N SER A 217 -27.21 -21.73 13.27
CA SER A 217 -27.09 -22.54 14.48
C SER A 217 -26.86 -24.04 14.19
N THR A 218 -26.81 -24.45 12.92
CA THR A 218 -26.54 -25.83 12.51
C THR A 218 -25.17 -25.96 11.84
N PRO A 219 -24.25 -26.80 12.37
CA PRO A 219 -22.87 -26.89 11.88
C PRO A 219 -22.69 -27.58 10.52
N SER A 220 -23.77 -28.03 9.86
CA SER A 220 -23.65 -29.09 8.87
C SER A 220 -23.68 -28.68 7.38
N GLN A 221 -24.08 -27.46 7.00
CA GLN A 221 -24.10 -27.08 5.57
C GLN A 221 -23.94 -25.57 5.32
N SER A 222 -22.72 -25.04 5.43
CA SER A 222 -22.20 -23.97 4.54
C SER A 222 -20.76 -23.62 4.93
N THR A 223 -19.81 -23.97 4.09
CA THR A 223 -18.35 -23.76 4.27
C THR A 223 -17.89 -22.31 4.02
N GLY A 224 -18.73 -21.30 4.29
CA GLY A 224 -18.37 -19.90 4.07
C GLY A 224 -19.16 -18.94 4.95
N SER A 225 -18.50 -17.86 5.39
CA SER A 225 -19.15 -16.77 6.12
C SER A 225 -20.11 -16.01 5.20
N GLU A 226 -21.24 -15.58 5.74
CA GLU A 226 -22.28 -14.82 5.03
C GLU A 226 -22.03 -13.32 5.17
N TRP A 227 -21.99 -12.62 4.05
CA TRP A 227 -21.63 -11.20 4.00
C TRP A 227 -22.72 -10.35 3.35
N VAL A 228 -22.87 -9.14 3.89
CA VAL A 228 -23.68 -8.06 3.32
C VAL A 228 -22.73 -7.00 2.79
N ARG A 229 -22.94 -6.56 1.55
CA ARG A 229 -22.19 -5.45 0.97
C ARG A 229 -22.73 -4.14 1.55
N LEU A 230 -21.85 -3.27 2.05
CA LEU A 230 -22.26 -1.94 2.53
C LEU A 230 -22.11 -0.89 1.43
N THR A 231 -20.91 -0.81 0.83
CA THR A 231 -20.60 0.22 -0.18
C THR A 231 -19.34 -0.14 -0.96
N SER A 232 -19.15 0.44 -2.14
CA SER A 232 -17.88 0.31 -2.85
C SER A 232 -16.80 1.18 -2.22
N ILE A 233 -15.53 0.80 -2.36
CA ILE A 233 -14.41 1.64 -1.94
C ILE A 233 -14.44 2.98 -2.69
N ASN A 234 -14.75 2.96 -3.99
CA ASN A 234 -14.81 4.18 -4.80
C ASN A 234 -15.82 5.20 -4.26
N ASP A 235 -16.96 4.73 -3.72
CA ASP A 235 -17.95 5.64 -3.12
C ASP A 235 -17.41 6.33 -1.86
N ILE A 236 -16.54 5.65 -1.09
CA ILE A 236 -15.88 6.20 0.09
C ILE A 236 -14.73 7.15 -0.33
N LEU A 237 -13.95 6.78 -1.34
CA LEU A 237 -12.85 7.62 -1.85
C LEU A 237 -13.33 8.96 -2.45
N ASN A 238 -14.56 8.99 -2.96
CA ASN A 238 -15.18 10.18 -3.51
C ASN A 238 -15.79 11.10 -2.43
N LEU A 239 -15.68 10.75 -1.15
CA LEU A 239 -16.00 11.67 -0.06
C LEU A 239 -14.98 12.81 -0.06
N ASP A 240 -15.45 14.05 0.15
CA ASP A 240 -14.54 15.15 0.45
C ASP A 240 -13.69 14.79 1.69
N ASN A 241 -12.46 15.29 1.79
CA ASN A 241 -11.46 14.91 2.83
C ASN A 241 -11.93 15.00 4.30
N ALA A 242 -13.10 15.58 4.59
CA ALA A 242 -13.73 15.68 5.92
C ALA A 242 -15.10 14.98 6.01
N GLY A 243 -15.53 14.29 4.95
CA GLY A 243 -16.82 13.63 4.86
C GLY A 243 -16.84 12.29 5.58
N VAL A 244 -17.90 12.05 6.35
CA VAL A 244 -18.22 10.73 6.91
C VAL A 244 -19.43 10.17 6.17
N MET A 245 -19.33 8.93 5.68
CA MET A 245 -20.45 8.18 5.11
C MET A 245 -21.06 7.29 6.18
N ASN A 246 -22.32 7.56 6.54
CA ASN A 246 -23.01 6.82 7.59
C ASN A 246 -24.01 5.80 7.03
N PHE A 247 -24.05 4.64 7.69
CA PHE A 247 -24.97 3.55 7.46
C PHE A 247 -25.71 3.21 8.75
N ASN A 248 -26.97 2.81 8.62
CA ASN A 248 -27.77 2.28 9.72
C ASN A 248 -28.34 0.93 9.28
N LEU A 249 -27.90 -0.13 9.94
CA LEU A 249 -28.39 -1.49 9.76
C LEU A 249 -29.34 -1.84 10.90
N VAL A 250 -30.64 -1.88 10.59
CA VAL A 250 -31.67 -2.32 11.51
C VAL A 250 -31.90 -3.81 11.30
N HIS A 251 -31.84 -4.59 12.37
CA HIS A 251 -32.12 -6.02 12.31
C HIS A 251 -32.91 -6.51 13.51
N GLU A 252 -33.65 -7.58 13.28
CA GLU A 252 -34.45 -8.25 14.29
C GLU A 252 -34.45 -9.76 14.02
N LYS A 253 -34.15 -10.55 15.04
CA LYS A 253 -34.21 -12.00 15.00
C LYS A 253 -35.36 -12.50 15.85
N THR A 254 -36.26 -13.25 15.22
CA THR A 254 -37.36 -13.98 15.85
C THR A 254 -37.13 -15.48 15.71
N ASN A 255 -37.99 -16.32 16.30
CA ASN A 255 -37.87 -17.78 16.19
C ASN A 255 -38.06 -18.30 14.76
N ALA A 256 -38.78 -17.56 13.91
CA ALA A 256 -39.10 -17.99 12.54
C ALA A 256 -38.38 -17.18 11.46
N HIS A 257 -38.05 -15.92 11.74
CA HIS A 257 -37.54 -14.99 10.74
C HIS A 257 -36.39 -14.12 11.26
N VAL A 258 -35.49 -13.75 10.35
CA VAL A 258 -34.56 -12.64 10.51
C VAL A 258 -34.96 -11.52 9.56
N LYS A 259 -35.19 -10.33 10.08
CA LYS A 259 -35.53 -9.13 9.32
C LYS A 259 -34.33 -8.19 9.30
N MET A 260 -34.09 -7.54 8.17
CA MET A 260 -32.96 -6.64 7.98
C MET A 260 -33.36 -5.47 7.09
N ALA A 261 -32.95 -4.26 7.46
CA ALA A 261 -33.04 -3.07 6.64
C ALA A 261 -31.72 -2.30 6.71
N LEU A 262 -31.17 -1.97 5.55
CA LEU A 262 -29.99 -1.13 5.44
C LEU A 262 -30.40 0.25 4.97
N TYR A 263 -30.01 1.26 5.73
CA TYR A 263 -30.18 2.67 5.40
C TYR A 263 -28.81 3.30 5.17
N LYS A 264 -28.74 4.19 4.17
CA LYS A 264 -27.57 5.01 3.86
C LYS A 264 -27.95 6.47 4.08
N GLU A 265 -27.11 7.21 4.78
CA GLU A 265 -27.31 8.64 4.95
C GLU A 265 -27.03 9.35 3.62
N ASN A 266 -28.01 10.10 3.10
CA ASN A 266 -27.82 10.92 1.92
C ASN A 266 -27.44 12.34 2.35
N LYS A 267 -26.15 12.69 2.22
CA LYS A 267 -25.66 14.05 2.41
C LYS A 267 -25.81 14.81 1.09
N ALA A 268 -26.95 15.45 0.88
CA ALA A 268 -27.04 16.55 -0.06
C ALA A 268 -26.12 17.68 0.44
N GLY A 269 -25.23 18.19 -0.42
CA GLY A 269 -24.08 19.01 -0.03
C GLY A 269 -24.32 20.09 1.03
N ASN A 270 -23.28 20.31 1.85
CA ASN A 270 -23.14 21.24 2.98
C ASN A 270 -23.70 20.76 4.33
N ASN A 271 -22.96 19.88 5.03
CA ASN A 271 -22.93 19.70 6.50
C ASN A 271 -24.28 19.68 7.28
N GLN A 272 -25.41 19.48 6.61
CA GLN A 272 -26.69 19.20 7.24
C GLN A 272 -26.79 17.70 7.47
N LYS A 273 -27.44 17.32 8.58
CA LYS A 273 -27.78 15.94 8.90
C LYS A 273 -28.55 15.37 7.70
N GLY A 274 -27.99 14.37 7.05
CA GLY A 274 -28.57 13.82 5.83
C GLY A 274 -29.81 13.00 6.16
N ASP A 275 -30.75 12.94 5.24
CA ASP A 275 -31.91 12.05 5.38
C ASP A 275 -31.47 10.60 5.17
N TRP A 276 -32.00 9.70 6.01
CA TRP A 276 -31.78 8.25 5.86
C TRP A 276 -32.58 7.72 4.66
N GLN A 277 -31.88 7.20 3.67
CA GLN A 277 -32.47 6.55 2.50
C GLN A 277 -32.35 5.03 2.64
N LEU A 278 -33.46 4.32 2.40
CA LEU A 278 -33.47 2.86 2.42
C LEU A 278 -32.69 2.33 1.21
N SER A 279 -31.60 1.60 1.47
CA SER A 279 -30.80 0.91 0.44
C SER A 279 -31.42 -0.44 0.08
N GLY A 280 -31.84 -1.18 1.09
CA GLY A 280 -32.40 -2.52 0.92
C GLY A 280 -33.13 -3.00 2.16
N CYS A 281 -34.18 -3.80 1.95
CA CYS A 281 -34.94 -4.42 3.03
C CYS A 281 -35.27 -5.87 2.70
N TYR A 282 -35.06 -6.74 3.68
CA TYR A 282 -35.04 -8.18 3.49
C TYR A 282 -35.64 -8.91 4.68
N GLN A 283 -36.27 -10.04 4.40
CA GLN A 283 -36.72 -11.00 5.39
C GLN A 283 -36.23 -12.39 4.99
N MET A 284 -35.60 -13.09 5.92
CA MET A 284 -35.14 -14.46 5.76
C MET A 284 -35.95 -15.37 6.68
N GLU A 285 -36.47 -16.45 6.13
CA GLU A 285 -37.07 -17.54 6.90
C GLU A 285 -35.96 -18.46 7.43
N LEU A 286 -35.94 -18.69 8.75
CA LEU A 286 -34.86 -19.45 9.40
C LEU A 286 -34.90 -20.95 9.04
N ALA A 287 -36.08 -21.51 8.79
CA ALA A 287 -36.25 -22.93 8.47
C ALA A 287 -35.74 -23.29 7.08
N THR A 288 -36.08 -22.47 6.08
CA THR A 288 -35.76 -22.73 4.66
C THR A 288 -34.53 -21.99 4.17
N ARG A 289 -34.07 -20.98 4.94
CA ARG A 289 -33.08 -19.97 4.51
C ARG A 289 -33.49 -19.20 3.26
N ALA A 290 -34.77 -19.26 2.88
CA ALA A 290 -35.30 -18.47 1.79
C ALA A 290 -35.33 -17.00 2.22
N MET A 291 -34.81 -16.14 1.35
CA MET A 291 -34.79 -14.71 1.59
C MET A 291 -35.64 -14.00 0.54
N ILE A 292 -36.41 -13.02 1.00
CA ILE A 292 -37.28 -12.20 0.16
C ILE A 292 -36.90 -10.73 0.32
N SER A 293 -37.01 -9.96 -0.76
CA SER A 293 -36.91 -8.51 -0.70
C SER A 293 -38.27 -7.94 -0.30
N VAL A 294 -38.26 -7.02 0.66
CA VAL A 294 -39.45 -6.35 1.18
C VAL A 294 -39.50 -4.94 0.60
N ASN A 295 -40.67 -4.55 0.12
CA ASN A 295 -40.97 -3.24 -0.42
C ASN A 295 -40.85 -2.13 0.64
N GLU A 296 -40.42 -0.94 0.21
CA GLU A 296 -40.07 0.18 1.09
C GLU A 296 -41.21 0.60 2.04
N SER A 297 -42.44 0.67 1.52
CA SER A 297 -43.62 1.03 2.31
C SER A 297 -43.87 0.07 3.48
N THR A 298 -43.64 -1.22 3.26
CA THR A 298 -43.79 -2.26 4.29
C THR A 298 -42.64 -2.19 5.27
N CYS A 299 -41.41 -2.02 4.78
CA CYS A 299 -40.21 -1.99 5.60
C CYS A 299 -40.19 -0.83 6.60
N ARG A 300 -40.62 0.36 6.15
CA ARG A 300 -40.76 1.55 7.01
C ARG A 300 -42.02 1.51 7.88
N GLY A 301 -42.91 0.54 7.65
CA GLY A 301 -44.13 0.38 8.44
C GLY A 301 -43.81 0.01 9.89
N ALA A 302 -44.52 0.64 10.84
CA ALA A 302 -44.32 0.43 12.28
C ALA A 302 -44.53 -1.03 12.75
N SER A 303 -45.15 -1.88 11.94
CA SER A 303 -45.41 -3.29 12.23
C SER A 303 -44.34 -4.25 11.71
N PHE A 304 -43.43 -3.80 10.84
CA PHE A 304 -42.44 -4.70 10.24
C PHE A 304 -41.35 -5.07 11.25
N PHE A 305 -40.75 -4.08 11.91
CA PHE A 305 -39.83 -4.30 13.02
C PHE A 305 -40.54 -4.17 14.37
N SER A 306 -40.26 -5.04 15.32
CA SER A 306 -40.75 -4.91 16.70
C SER A 306 -39.97 -3.85 17.48
N ASN A 307 -40.47 -3.51 18.68
CA ASN A 307 -39.83 -2.57 19.58
C ASN A 307 -38.45 -3.03 20.09
N ASN A 308 -38.15 -4.33 20.01
CA ASN A 308 -36.88 -4.92 20.45
C ASN A 308 -35.85 -5.06 19.31
N ARG A 309 -35.97 -4.21 18.27
CA ARG A 309 -35.02 -4.17 17.15
C ARG A 309 -33.66 -3.64 17.61
N THR A 310 -32.60 -4.15 17.00
CA THR A 310 -31.24 -3.66 17.21
C THR A 310 -30.81 -2.85 15.98
N SER A 311 -30.34 -1.62 16.20
CA SER A 311 -29.84 -0.76 15.12
C SER A 311 -28.33 -0.59 15.25
N VAL A 312 -27.60 -0.86 14.17
CA VAL A 312 -26.14 -0.77 14.11
C VAL A 312 -25.77 0.39 13.20
N PHE A 313 -25.16 1.41 13.78
CA PHE A 313 -24.73 2.62 13.08
C PHE A 313 -23.24 2.51 12.76
N ILE A 314 -22.88 2.67 11.48
CA ILE A 314 -21.50 2.55 10.99
C ILE A 314 -21.15 3.83 10.25
N GLY A 315 -20.06 4.49 10.63
CA GLY A 315 -19.53 5.66 9.93
C GLY A 315 -18.17 5.34 9.31
N PHE A 316 -18.00 5.64 8.02
CA PHE A 316 -16.73 5.53 7.32
C PHE A 316 -16.14 6.90 7.01
N SER A 317 -14.83 7.05 7.21
CA SER A 317 -14.06 8.24 6.85
C SER A 317 -12.86 7.84 6.00
N PHE A 318 -12.45 8.70 5.07
CA PHE A 318 -11.28 8.48 4.23
C PHE A 318 -10.21 9.52 4.54
N THR A 319 -8.98 9.05 4.78
CA THR A 319 -7.81 9.92 4.85
C THR A 319 -7.01 9.79 3.57
N ALA A 320 -6.99 10.86 2.78
CA ALA A 320 -6.21 10.96 1.55
C ALA A 320 -4.70 10.77 1.80
N PRO A 321 -3.92 10.42 0.76
CA PRO A 321 -2.46 10.36 0.86
C PRO A 321 -1.83 11.69 1.30
N ASP A 322 -1.01 11.64 2.35
CA ASP A 322 -0.33 12.81 2.90
C ASP A 322 1.02 13.09 2.21
N SER A 323 1.20 14.35 1.82
CA SER A 323 2.43 14.96 1.29
C SER A 323 2.97 14.40 -0.05
N ILE A 324 3.62 15.26 -0.82
CA ILE A 324 4.21 14.90 -2.12
C ILE A 324 5.56 14.18 -1.96
N VAL A 325 6.27 14.43 -0.86
CA VAL A 325 7.70 14.07 -0.67
C VAL A 325 7.88 12.83 0.20
N PHE A 326 7.15 12.70 1.32
CA PHE A 326 7.18 11.53 2.19
C PHE A 326 5.79 10.92 2.25
N ARG A 327 5.52 9.99 1.33
CA ARG A 327 4.20 9.37 1.22
C ARG A 327 4.04 8.36 2.36
N GLU A 328 3.43 8.80 3.44
CA GLU A 328 3.10 7.88 4.54
C GLU A 328 2.10 6.82 4.09
N ARG A 329 1.16 7.19 3.20
CA ARG A 329 0.12 6.30 2.65
C ARG A 329 -0.10 6.63 1.19
N ILE A 330 0.19 5.70 0.28
CA ILE A 330 0.08 5.95 -1.17
C ILE A 330 -1.36 6.14 -1.65
N PHE A 331 -2.29 5.31 -1.19
CA PHE A 331 -3.71 5.40 -1.55
C PHE A 331 -4.60 5.85 -0.39
N GLY A 332 -4.01 6.38 0.67
CA GLY A 332 -4.74 6.69 1.88
C GLY A 332 -5.18 5.44 2.67
N GLU A 333 -6.12 5.66 3.57
CA GLU A 333 -6.70 4.62 4.44
C GLU A 333 -8.16 4.94 4.72
N ILE A 334 -8.98 3.90 4.87
CA ILE A 334 -10.38 4.05 5.29
C ILE A 334 -10.49 3.67 6.76
N TYR A 335 -11.08 4.56 7.52
CA TYR A 335 -11.39 4.40 8.91
C TYR A 335 -12.87 4.16 9.12
N TYR A 336 -13.22 3.48 10.19
CA TYR A 336 -14.61 3.28 10.57
C TYR A 336 -14.82 3.41 12.08
N ASN A 337 -16.03 3.76 12.45
CA ASN A 337 -16.53 3.60 13.81
C ASN A 337 -17.91 2.96 13.77
N ILE A 338 -18.28 2.31 14.87
CA ILE A 338 -19.51 1.56 14.98
C ILE A 338 -20.15 1.72 16.35
N LYS A 339 -21.45 1.97 16.35
CA LYS A 339 -22.25 2.04 17.59
C LYS A 339 -23.53 1.23 17.44
N VAL A 340 -24.00 0.69 18.55
CA VAL A 340 -25.24 -0.09 18.58
C VAL A 340 -26.25 0.65 19.43
N PHE A 341 -27.44 0.79 18.89
CA PHE A 341 -28.61 1.20 19.64
C PHE A 341 -29.48 -0.03 19.94
N ASN A 342 -29.58 -0.35 21.23
CA ASN A 342 -30.40 -1.44 21.73
C ASN A 342 -31.10 -0.99 23.02
N ASN A 343 -32.39 -1.29 23.16
CA ASN A 343 -33.19 -0.96 24.36
C ASN A 343 -33.08 0.51 24.82
N GLY A 344 -33.04 1.46 23.89
CA GLY A 344 -32.97 2.89 24.22
C GLY A 344 -31.57 3.42 24.54
N GLN A 345 -30.55 2.56 24.55
CA GLN A 345 -29.16 2.95 24.83
C GLN A 345 -28.29 2.81 23.59
N CYS A 346 -27.48 3.84 23.33
CA CYS A 346 -26.40 3.79 22.35
C CYS A 346 -25.10 3.42 23.06
N THR A 347 -24.50 2.30 22.69
CA THR A 347 -23.26 1.80 23.27
C THR A 347 -22.26 1.46 22.17
N ASP A 348 -20.98 1.62 22.46
CA ASP A 348 -19.93 1.06 21.62
C ASP A 348 -19.96 -0.48 21.68
N LEU A 349 -19.63 -1.14 20.58
CA LEU A 349 -19.52 -2.61 20.56
C LEU A 349 -18.26 -3.06 21.30
N THR A 350 -18.42 -3.89 22.32
CA THR A 350 -17.31 -4.55 23.01
C THR A 350 -16.60 -5.57 22.11
N THR A 351 -17.34 -6.21 21.20
CA THR A 351 -16.81 -7.08 20.14
C THR A 351 -17.29 -6.57 18.78
N PRO A 352 -16.48 -5.81 18.03
CA PRO A 352 -16.92 -5.28 16.74
C PRO A 352 -17.24 -6.42 15.77
N PRO A 353 -18.29 -6.28 14.95
CA PRO A 353 -18.62 -7.22 13.90
C PRO A 353 -17.48 -7.27 12.88
N ALA A 354 -17.38 -8.40 12.17
CA ALA A 354 -16.35 -8.55 11.15
C ALA A 354 -16.68 -7.66 9.95
N ILE A 355 -15.78 -6.72 9.67
CA ILE A 355 -15.80 -5.87 8.48
C ILE A 355 -14.56 -6.22 7.66
N HIS A 356 -14.71 -6.42 6.36
CA HIS A 356 -13.60 -6.82 5.49
C HIS A 356 -13.80 -6.26 4.09
N TYR A 357 -12.70 -6.07 3.36
CA TYR A 357 -12.78 -5.78 1.93
C TYR A 357 -12.83 -7.07 1.12
N TYR A 358 -13.66 -7.08 0.08
CA TYR A 358 -13.63 -8.13 -0.94
C TYR A 358 -13.85 -7.52 -2.32
N ARG A 359 -13.31 -8.17 -3.34
CA ARG A 359 -13.70 -7.92 -4.73
C ARG A 359 -14.87 -8.82 -5.10
N VAL A 360 -15.93 -8.24 -5.63
CA VAL A 360 -17.03 -9.01 -6.24
C VAL A 360 -16.55 -9.61 -7.55
N ASN A 361 -16.80 -10.90 -7.76
CA ASN A 361 -16.41 -11.58 -8.99
C ASN A 361 -17.04 -10.91 -10.23
N ALA A 362 -16.26 -10.76 -11.30
CA ALA A 362 -16.66 -10.04 -12.51
C ALA A 362 -17.88 -10.67 -13.19
N THR A 363 -18.02 -12.01 -13.12
CA THR A 363 -19.16 -12.76 -13.66
C THR A 363 -20.49 -12.46 -12.96
N ILE A 364 -20.42 -11.88 -11.76
CA ILE A 364 -21.57 -11.47 -10.93
C ILE A 364 -21.77 -9.95 -11.02
N SER A 365 -20.78 -9.21 -11.49
CA SER A 365 -20.69 -7.74 -11.38
C SER A 365 -21.56 -6.94 -12.36
N ASP A 366 -22.67 -7.50 -12.86
CA ASP A 366 -23.62 -6.79 -13.72
C ASP A 366 -24.30 -5.63 -12.97
N ASN A 367 -23.68 -4.44 -13.07
CA ASN A 367 -24.16 -3.06 -12.93
C ASN A 367 -25.09 -2.66 -11.77
N ASN A 368 -25.47 -3.56 -10.86
CA ASN A 368 -26.30 -3.28 -9.68
C ASN A 368 -25.90 -4.22 -8.55
N ALA A 369 -24.64 -4.15 -8.11
CA ALA A 369 -24.23 -4.86 -6.92
C ALA A 369 -24.92 -4.23 -5.70
N LYS A 370 -26.06 -4.82 -5.34
CA LYS A 370 -26.88 -4.45 -4.20
C LYS A 370 -26.24 -4.92 -2.89
N ASP A 371 -26.86 -4.58 -1.78
CA ASP A 371 -26.47 -5.01 -0.44
C ASP A 371 -26.36 -6.54 -0.34
N LEU A 372 -27.19 -7.24 -1.12
CA LEU A 372 -27.23 -8.69 -1.26
C LEU A 372 -27.18 -9.13 -2.73
N LEU A 373 -26.69 -10.33 -2.95
CA LEU A 373 -26.56 -10.92 -4.27
C LEU A 373 -27.91 -11.45 -4.77
N MET A 374 -28.29 -11.11 -6.00
CA MET A 374 -29.52 -11.60 -6.64
C MET A 374 -29.21 -12.85 -7.49
N GLY A 375 -29.63 -14.03 -7.04
CA GLY A 375 -29.48 -15.29 -7.78
C GLY A 375 -30.83 -15.78 -8.29
N GLY A 376 -31.05 -15.80 -9.61
CA GLY A 376 -32.33 -16.27 -10.18
C GLY A 376 -33.56 -15.46 -9.71
N GLY A 377 -33.37 -14.19 -9.35
CA GLY A 377 -34.42 -13.30 -8.84
C GLY A 377 -34.63 -13.32 -7.32
N THR A 378 -33.96 -14.21 -6.58
CA THR A 378 -34.03 -14.23 -5.11
C THR A 378 -32.76 -13.64 -4.49
N PRO A 379 -32.88 -12.79 -3.45
CA PRO A 379 -31.73 -12.28 -2.73
C PRO A 379 -31.06 -13.39 -1.91
N ARG A 380 -29.74 -13.31 -1.76
CA ARG A 380 -28.94 -14.14 -0.86
C ARG A 380 -27.70 -13.39 -0.38
N PHE A 381 -27.13 -13.83 0.74
CA PHE A 381 -25.84 -13.32 1.19
C PHE A 381 -24.73 -13.65 0.19
N TYR A 382 -23.72 -12.77 0.17
CA TYR A 382 -22.44 -13.08 -0.47
C TYR A 382 -21.72 -14.11 0.39
N ARG A 383 -21.07 -15.09 -0.26
CA ARG A 383 -20.25 -16.10 0.41
C ARG A 383 -18.78 -15.73 0.25
N SER A 384 -17.97 -16.05 1.24
CA SER A 384 -16.50 -15.88 1.17
C SER A 384 -15.80 -16.86 0.20
N ASP A 385 -16.54 -17.56 -0.64
CA ASP A 385 -15.98 -18.47 -1.64
C ASP A 385 -15.62 -17.73 -2.92
N THR A 386 -14.75 -18.33 -3.74
CA THR A 386 -14.25 -17.74 -4.99
C THR A 386 -15.33 -17.55 -6.06
N ASN A 387 -16.53 -18.10 -5.86
CA ASN A 387 -17.63 -17.89 -6.81
C ASN A 387 -18.18 -16.48 -6.64
N ASP A 388 -18.41 -16.05 -5.40
CA ASP A 388 -19.00 -14.75 -5.08
C ASP A 388 -17.94 -13.66 -4.84
N LEU A 389 -16.95 -13.96 -4.00
CA LEU A 389 -16.01 -12.98 -3.45
C LEU A 389 -14.56 -13.44 -3.63
N GLN A 390 -13.72 -12.53 -4.08
CA GLN A 390 -12.28 -12.70 -4.09
C GLN A 390 -11.66 -11.88 -2.95
N ASP A 391 -10.82 -12.53 -2.14
CA ASP A 391 -10.10 -11.87 -1.05
C ASP A 391 -9.18 -10.77 -1.59
N VAL A 392 -9.22 -9.58 -0.96
CA VAL A 392 -8.35 -8.47 -1.34
C VAL A 392 -6.86 -8.79 -1.20
N ARG A 393 -6.46 -9.79 -0.40
CA ARG A 393 -5.07 -10.27 -0.34
C ARG A 393 -4.52 -10.71 -1.69
N GLU A 394 -5.38 -11.28 -2.52
CA GLU A 394 -5.04 -11.76 -3.87
C GLU A 394 -5.17 -10.65 -4.90
N VAL A 395 -6.11 -9.73 -4.68
CA VAL A 395 -6.40 -8.59 -5.56
C VAL A 395 -5.35 -7.47 -5.42
N TRP A 396 -4.92 -7.20 -4.19
CA TRP A 396 -3.94 -6.17 -3.82
C TRP A 396 -2.54 -6.75 -3.68
N LYS A 397 -2.23 -7.77 -4.48
CA LYS A 397 -0.84 -8.17 -4.71
C LYS A 397 -0.18 -7.09 -5.56
N THR A 398 0.85 -6.49 -4.98
CA THR A 398 1.68 -5.48 -5.63
C THR A 398 2.95 -6.13 -6.14
N GLY A 399 3.65 -5.44 -7.04
CA GLY A 399 4.94 -5.87 -7.55
C GLY A 399 4.85 -6.66 -8.86
N PHE A 400 5.97 -6.72 -9.57
CA PHE A 400 6.08 -7.46 -10.82
C PHE A 400 6.01 -8.98 -10.61
N TYR A 401 6.16 -9.44 -9.36
CA TYR A 401 6.13 -10.85 -9.01
C TYR A 401 4.86 -11.24 -8.23
N GLN A 402 4.12 -12.21 -8.75
CA GLN A 402 2.83 -12.63 -8.19
C GLN A 402 2.93 -13.33 -6.82
N GLN A 403 4.14 -13.65 -6.34
CA GLN A 403 4.34 -14.27 -5.02
C GLN A 403 4.56 -13.25 -3.90
N CYS A 404 4.72 -11.96 -4.20
CA CYS A 404 4.81 -10.94 -3.17
C CYS A 404 3.48 -10.89 -2.40
N LYS A 405 3.57 -10.93 -1.06
CA LYS A 405 2.38 -10.89 -0.19
C LYS A 405 1.81 -9.47 -0.19
N SER A 406 0.49 -9.36 -0.15
CA SER A 406 -0.16 -8.07 0.06
C SER A 406 0.21 -7.51 1.43
N SER A 407 0.61 -6.24 1.47
CA SER A 407 0.97 -5.52 2.70
C SER A 407 -0.13 -4.57 3.19
N GLY A 408 -1.20 -4.41 2.39
CA GLY A 408 -2.31 -3.50 2.64
C GLY A 408 -3.25 -3.89 3.76
N SER A 409 -4.21 -3.00 4.04
CA SER A 409 -5.23 -3.15 5.07
C SER A 409 -6.39 -4.01 4.59
N LEU A 410 -6.55 -5.21 5.13
CA LEU A 410 -7.60 -6.15 4.70
C LEU A 410 -9.02 -5.74 5.11
N ALA A 411 -9.11 -4.80 6.05
CA ALA A 411 -10.35 -4.24 6.56
C ALA A 411 -10.13 -2.75 6.87
N PRO A 412 -11.19 -1.94 6.93
CA PRO A 412 -11.14 -0.60 7.48
C PRO A 412 -10.55 -0.58 8.90
N VAL A 413 -9.90 0.52 9.28
CA VAL A 413 -9.26 0.66 10.59
C VAL A 413 -10.24 1.28 11.58
N LEU A 414 -10.41 0.67 12.76
CA LEU A 414 -11.30 1.20 13.80
C LEU A 414 -10.73 2.51 14.36
N ASP A 415 -11.54 3.58 14.36
CA ASP A 415 -11.21 4.88 14.93
C ASP A 415 -12.42 5.45 15.70
N SER A 416 -12.34 5.40 17.04
CA SER A 416 -13.39 5.91 17.91
C SER A 416 -13.58 7.43 17.86
N GLY A 417 -12.64 8.17 17.25
CA GLY A 417 -12.74 9.61 17.02
C GLY A 417 -13.78 9.98 15.96
N ILE A 418 -14.19 9.05 15.08
CA ILE A 418 -15.23 9.30 14.09
C ILE A 418 -16.58 9.43 14.80
N THR A 419 -17.25 10.56 14.60
CA THR A 419 -18.56 10.81 15.21
C THR A 419 -19.63 10.01 14.47
N VAL A 420 -20.18 9.01 15.17
CA VAL A 420 -21.34 8.24 14.74
C VAL A 420 -22.51 8.61 15.65
N GLU A 421 -23.55 9.20 15.06
CA GLU A 421 -24.77 9.56 15.76
C GLU A 421 -25.72 8.34 15.84
N CYS A 422 -25.88 7.79 17.03
CA CYS A 422 -27.02 6.93 17.31
C CYS A 422 -28.24 7.82 17.56
N SER A 423 -29.23 7.78 16.67
CA SER A 423 -30.52 8.40 16.95
C SER A 423 -31.62 7.36 16.90
N ASN A 424 -32.57 7.46 17.83
CA ASN A 424 -33.76 6.61 17.83
C ASN A 424 -34.76 7.01 16.72
N THR A 425 -34.51 8.14 16.05
CA THR A 425 -35.47 8.85 15.18
C THR A 425 -35.16 8.74 13.69
N GLY A 426 -34.38 7.76 13.26
CA GLY A 426 -33.94 7.61 11.86
C GLY A 426 -34.73 6.64 10.98
N VAL A 427 -35.88 6.12 11.41
CA VAL A 427 -36.79 5.29 10.59
C VAL A 427 -38.24 5.61 10.90
#